data_AF-A0AAD0HWQ8-F1
#
_entry.id   AF-A0AAD0HWQ8-F1
#
_cell.length_a   1.000
_cell.length_b   1.000
_cell.length_c   1.000
_cell.angle_alpha   90.00
_cell.angle_beta   90.00
_cell.angle_gamma   90.00
#
_symmetry.space_group_name_H-M   'P 1'
#
loop_
_entity.id
_entity.type
_entity.pdbx_description
1 polymer ?
#
loop_
_entity_poly.entity_id
_entity_poly.type
_entity_poly.pdbx_seq_one_letter_code
_entity_poly.pdbx_strand_id
1 'polypeptide(L)'
;MTPSAFLLPVIMAGSLLSVSAAHAQTSSDSPLWDDALVSAAKQVTLGPRPLFLVNDMSTDNDHERALKSSLLTCAAEHTQWQRSPLTIGHRGAPLQFPEHTLESYIAGAQGGAGIMECDVAFTADEELVCRHSQCDLHYTTNIVETDLAEKCSVPPALDEDSGELMNAADIRCCTSDITLAEFRSLQGTMEGVNTDATTLEEYLAGTPKWRTELYATRGTLMSHADSIALFQQLGVQMTPELKEPEVDMPFTGHSENGFTQQAYAQKMIDEYKAAGVRPSDVFPQSFNLDDVLYWVEHEPEFGKQAVYLDGRYSDDSFDHTNPDTWQPSMQSLVESGVKILAPPTWMLLEANPEFGNDEHAKRLQPSLYAQHAREAGLTMITWTLERSGPLADGGQWYHSTTEDVIQREGDKLITLDALANDVGVIGVFSDWPATVAFYDNCSQRGAP
;
A
#
# COMPACT_ATOMS: atom_id res chain seq x y z
N MET A 1 -37.49 -92.37 0.38
CA MET A 1 -37.45 -91.86 -1.02
C MET A 1 -37.80 -90.39 -0.95
N THR A 2 -36.84 -89.54 -1.31
CA THR A 2 -36.89 -88.07 -1.56
C THR A 2 -38.13 -87.28 -1.12
N PRO A 3 -37.90 -86.12 -0.48
CA PRO A 3 -38.51 -84.91 -1.01
C PRO A 3 -37.47 -83.84 -1.32
N SER A 4 -37.49 -83.42 -2.59
CA SER A 4 -36.81 -82.24 -3.10
C SER A 4 -37.50 -80.96 -2.62
N ALA A 5 -36.63 -80.00 -2.27
CA ALA A 5 -36.69 -78.55 -2.42
C ALA A 5 -38.01 -77.86 -2.81
N PHE A 6 -38.32 -76.77 -2.11
CA PHE A 6 -38.43 -75.43 -2.72
C PHE A 6 -38.07 -74.33 -1.70
N LEU A 7 -37.14 -73.46 -2.12
CA LEU A 7 -36.75 -72.20 -1.48
C LEU A 7 -37.78 -71.09 -1.79
N LEU A 8 -37.94 -70.11 -0.88
CA LEU A 8 -38.07 -68.66 -1.15
C LEU A 8 -38.18 -67.89 0.20
N PRO A 9 -37.89 -66.56 0.26
CA PRO A 9 -36.78 -66.03 1.06
C PRO A 9 -37.22 -65.09 2.20
N VAL A 10 -36.26 -64.84 3.08
CA VAL A 10 -36.35 -63.94 4.24
C VAL A 10 -36.32 -62.48 3.79
N ILE A 11 -37.34 -61.72 4.21
CA ILE A 11 -37.41 -60.26 4.10
C ILE A 11 -36.56 -59.67 5.24
N MET A 12 -35.44 -59.02 4.91
CA MET A 12 -34.73 -58.12 5.84
C MET A 12 -35.18 -56.68 5.57
N ALA A 13 -35.75 -56.04 6.60
CA ALA A 13 -36.01 -54.61 6.62
C ALA A 13 -34.68 -53.88 6.83
N GLY A 14 -34.24 -53.12 5.82
CA GLY A 14 -33.08 -52.24 5.89
C GLY A 14 -33.50 -50.85 6.38
N SER A 15 -32.87 -50.39 7.46
CA SER A 15 -32.99 -49.04 8.00
C SER A 15 -32.34 -48.02 7.05
N LEU A 16 -33.11 -47.04 6.60
CA LEU A 16 -32.62 -45.90 5.83
C LEU A 16 -31.88 -44.92 6.77
N LEU A 17 -30.56 -44.91 6.69
CA LEU A 17 -29.72 -43.83 7.20
C LEU A 17 -29.53 -42.81 6.08
N SER A 18 -30.18 -41.65 6.21
CA SER A 18 -29.94 -40.49 5.36
C SER A 18 -28.56 -39.90 5.67
N VAL A 19 -27.61 -40.13 4.77
CA VAL A 19 -26.32 -39.43 4.78
C VAL A 19 -26.55 -38.06 4.17
N SER A 20 -26.59 -37.02 5.01
CA SER A 20 -26.45 -35.65 4.57
C SER A 20 -25.03 -35.47 4.04
N ALA A 21 -24.88 -35.43 2.72
CA ALA A 21 -23.63 -35.07 2.07
C ALA A 21 -23.38 -33.57 2.27
N ALA A 22 -22.65 -33.24 3.33
CA ALA A 22 -21.97 -31.97 3.42
C ALA A 22 -21.00 -31.90 2.22
N HIS A 23 -21.28 -31.01 1.28
CA HIS A 23 -20.31 -30.63 0.26
C HIS A 23 -19.19 -29.88 0.98
N ALA A 24 -18.17 -30.60 1.41
CA ALA A 24 -16.88 -29.99 1.66
C ALA A 24 -16.38 -29.51 0.29
N GLN A 25 -16.48 -28.20 0.04
CA GLN A 25 -15.66 -27.55 -0.96
C GLN A 25 -14.22 -27.90 -0.61
N THR A 26 -13.60 -28.70 -1.47
CA THR A 26 -12.15 -28.93 -1.42
C THR A 26 -11.50 -27.63 -1.85
N SER A 27 -11.16 -26.78 -0.88
CA SER A 27 -10.18 -25.72 -1.07
C SER A 27 -8.88 -26.38 -1.51
N SER A 28 -8.41 -26.04 -2.70
CA SER A 28 -7.04 -26.38 -3.09
C SER A 28 -6.09 -25.46 -2.31
N ASP A 29 -5.92 -25.72 -1.02
CA ASP A 29 -5.09 -24.95 -0.08
C ASP A 29 -3.60 -25.24 -0.30
N SER A 30 -3.11 -25.08 -1.54
CA SER A 30 -1.69 -24.83 -1.73
C SER A 30 -1.44 -23.37 -1.36
N PRO A 31 -0.51 -23.07 -0.43
CA PRO A 31 -0.18 -21.69 -0.13
C PRO A 31 0.29 -20.98 -1.41
N LEU A 32 -0.09 -19.72 -1.58
CA LEU A 32 0.30 -18.88 -2.73
C LEU A 32 1.83 -18.73 -2.87
N TRP A 33 2.58 -19.07 -1.81
CA TRP A 33 4.03 -18.95 -1.73
C TRP A 33 4.67 -20.16 -1.06
N ASP A 34 5.98 -20.30 -1.27
CA ASP A 34 6.85 -21.27 -0.61
C ASP A 34 7.34 -20.71 0.75
N ASP A 35 7.24 -21.48 1.82
CA ASP A 35 7.75 -21.08 3.16
C ASP A 35 9.25 -20.76 3.14
N ALA A 36 10.03 -21.44 2.28
CA ALA A 36 11.46 -21.16 2.11
C ALA A 36 11.69 -19.79 1.47
N LEU A 37 10.82 -19.37 0.55
CA LEU A 37 10.85 -18.01 -0.03
C LEU A 37 10.62 -16.97 1.08
N VAL A 38 9.58 -17.16 1.90
CA VAL A 38 9.28 -16.25 3.02
C VAL A 38 10.43 -16.23 4.03
N SER A 39 11.01 -17.39 4.36
CA SER A 39 12.17 -17.46 5.25
C SER A 39 13.38 -16.73 4.67
N ALA A 40 13.61 -16.80 3.36
CA ALA A 40 14.67 -16.05 2.70
C ALA A 40 14.37 -14.54 2.67
N ALA A 41 13.12 -14.15 2.46
CA ALA A 41 12.68 -12.75 2.41
C ALA A 41 12.86 -12.01 3.73
N LYS A 42 12.89 -12.73 4.87
CA LYS A 42 13.20 -12.15 6.19
C LYS A 42 14.63 -11.64 6.31
N GLN A 43 15.54 -12.14 5.48
CA GLN A 43 16.92 -11.66 5.46
C GLN A 43 16.97 -10.34 4.67
N VAL A 44 17.19 -9.24 5.39
CA VAL A 44 17.22 -7.91 4.78
C VAL A 44 18.42 -7.78 3.85
N THR A 45 18.14 -7.35 2.62
CA THR A 45 19.12 -7.04 1.58
C THR A 45 18.73 -5.72 0.92
N LEU A 46 19.58 -4.71 1.03
CA LEU A 46 19.21 -3.34 0.63
C LEU A 46 19.51 -3.02 -0.85
N GLY A 47 20.15 -3.95 -1.56
CA GLY A 47 20.50 -3.78 -2.98
C GLY A 47 21.43 -2.57 -3.23
N PRO A 48 21.57 -2.15 -4.50
CA PRO A 48 22.51 -1.09 -4.88
C PRO A 48 21.96 0.33 -4.69
N ARG A 49 20.62 0.50 -4.61
CA ARG A 49 19.96 1.82 -4.63
C ARG A 49 20.42 2.74 -3.50
N PRO A 50 20.55 2.30 -2.23
CA PRO A 50 21.02 3.20 -1.17
C PRO A 50 22.40 3.78 -1.44
N LEU A 51 23.37 2.97 -1.87
CA LEU A 51 24.72 3.46 -2.15
C LEU A 51 24.76 4.36 -3.40
N PHE A 52 23.90 4.10 -4.39
CA PHE A 52 23.70 5.02 -5.51
C PHE A 52 23.25 6.41 -5.02
N LEU A 53 22.25 6.47 -4.13
CA LEU A 53 21.76 7.72 -3.56
C LEU A 53 22.83 8.42 -2.72
N VAL A 54 23.54 7.69 -1.84
CA VAL A 54 24.62 8.27 -1.02
C VAL A 54 25.72 8.87 -1.90
N ASN A 55 26.10 8.18 -2.98
CA ASN A 55 27.11 8.70 -3.90
C ASN A 55 26.67 10.02 -4.57
N ASP A 56 25.40 10.14 -4.91
CA ASP A 56 24.78 11.31 -5.55
C ASP A 56 24.42 12.46 -4.59
N MET A 57 24.53 12.24 -3.27
CA MET A 57 24.34 13.30 -2.26
C MET A 57 25.31 14.47 -2.48
N SER A 58 24.85 15.67 -2.15
CA SER A 58 25.67 16.88 -2.18
C SER A 58 26.64 16.89 -1.02
N THR A 59 27.56 17.82 -1.14
CA THR A 59 28.53 18.18 -0.11
C THR A 59 28.58 19.69 0.04
N ASP A 60 27.45 20.37 -0.17
CA ASP A 60 27.40 21.82 -0.35
C ASP A 60 27.59 22.55 0.99
N ASN A 61 27.04 21.99 2.08
CA ASN A 61 27.18 22.49 3.44
C ASN A 61 27.81 21.43 4.39
N ASP A 62 28.13 21.82 5.63
CA ASP A 62 28.76 20.93 6.60
C ASP A 62 27.86 19.78 7.03
N HIS A 63 26.55 20.02 7.14
CA HIS A 63 25.57 19.00 7.50
C HIS A 63 25.54 17.86 6.48
N GLU A 64 25.46 18.19 5.18
CA GLU A 64 25.42 17.22 4.10
C GLU A 64 26.74 16.45 3.96
N ARG A 65 27.88 17.13 4.14
CA ARG A 65 29.20 16.47 4.21
C ARG A 65 29.25 15.46 5.36
N ALA A 66 28.78 15.84 6.54
CA ALA A 66 28.77 14.97 7.71
C ALA A 66 27.81 13.78 7.52
N LEU A 67 26.60 14.02 7.03
CA LEU A 67 25.61 12.99 6.76
C LEU A 67 26.12 12.00 5.71
N LYS A 68 26.61 12.48 4.56
CA LYS A 68 27.18 11.64 3.51
C LYS A 68 28.35 10.80 4.03
N SER A 69 29.26 11.41 4.78
CA SER A 69 30.38 10.71 5.41
C SER A 69 29.91 9.61 6.36
N SER A 70 28.93 9.90 7.23
CA SER A 70 28.35 8.93 8.17
C SER A 70 27.68 7.76 7.45
N LEU A 71 26.89 8.02 6.41
CA LEU A 71 26.23 6.99 5.62
C LEU A 71 27.23 6.12 4.86
N LEU A 72 28.30 6.71 4.29
CA LEU A 72 29.38 5.96 3.64
C LEU A 72 30.13 5.06 4.62
N THR A 73 30.47 5.57 5.81
CA THR A 73 31.11 4.76 6.86
C THR A 73 30.20 3.61 7.29
N CYS A 74 28.93 3.88 7.56
CA CYS A 74 27.96 2.83 7.87
C CYS A 74 27.88 1.77 6.77
N ALA A 75 27.73 2.18 5.50
CA ALA A 75 27.66 1.26 4.37
C ALA A 75 28.92 0.39 4.23
N ALA A 76 30.09 0.90 4.62
CA ALA A 76 31.36 0.17 4.56
C ALA A 76 31.55 -0.81 5.73
N GLU A 77 31.01 -0.50 6.91
CA GLU A 77 31.26 -1.25 8.15
C GLU A 77 30.09 -2.18 8.54
N HIS A 78 28.86 -1.82 8.16
CA HIS A 78 27.65 -2.52 8.55
C HIS A 78 27.36 -3.68 7.58
N THR A 79 27.28 -4.89 8.13
CA THR A 79 27.09 -6.13 7.34
C THR A 79 25.80 -6.87 7.68
N GLN A 80 25.03 -6.39 8.65
CA GLN A 80 23.82 -7.07 9.17
C GLN A 80 22.62 -6.14 9.28
N TRP A 81 22.01 -5.84 8.13
CA TRP A 81 20.82 -5.00 8.05
C TRP A 81 19.63 -5.59 8.79
N GLN A 82 18.86 -4.72 9.46
CA GLN A 82 17.64 -5.07 10.16
C GLN A 82 16.43 -4.40 9.51
N ARG A 83 15.25 -4.98 9.75
CA ARG A 83 13.99 -4.30 9.44
C ARG A 83 13.85 -3.06 10.31
N SER A 84 13.25 -2.03 9.74
CA SER A 84 13.12 -0.72 10.37
C SER A 84 11.63 -0.39 10.58
N PRO A 85 11.19 -0.10 11.81
CA PRO A 85 9.81 0.35 12.07
C PRO A 85 9.53 1.73 11.45
N LEU A 86 10.56 2.51 11.12
CA LEU A 86 10.40 3.74 10.32
C LEU A 86 10.01 3.43 8.87
N THR A 87 10.35 2.26 8.35
CA THR A 87 10.16 1.92 6.95
C THR A 87 8.82 1.23 6.71
N ILE A 88 7.95 1.91 5.97
CA ILE A 88 6.68 1.37 5.51
C ILE A 88 6.80 1.03 4.02
N GLY A 89 6.59 -0.25 3.68
CA GLY A 89 6.49 -0.69 2.30
C GLY A 89 5.18 -0.24 1.69
N HIS A 90 5.21 0.87 0.96
CA HIS A 90 4.06 1.41 0.24
C HIS A 90 3.72 0.44 -0.87
N ARG A 91 2.66 -0.34 -0.69
CA ARG A 91 2.24 -1.42 -1.61
C ARG A 91 3.32 -2.47 -1.91
N GLY A 92 4.26 -2.65 -0.98
CA GLY A 92 5.46 -3.47 -1.16
C GLY A 92 6.69 -2.66 -1.63
N ALA A 93 7.15 -2.91 -2.85
CA ALA A 93 8.27 -2.23 -3.50
C ALA A 93 7.93 -1.81 -4.96
N PRO A 94 6.89 -0.99 -5.17
CA PRO A 94 6.33 -0.67 -6.48
C PRO A 94 7.22 0.15 -7.41
N LEU A 95 8.38 0.62 -6.93
CA LEU A 95 9.38 1.19 -7.83
C LEU A 95 9.84 0.19 -8.89
N GLN A 96 9.81 -1.12 -8.58
CA GLN A 96 10.30 -2.16 -9.49
C GLN A 96 9.39 -3.40 -9.65
N PHE A 97 8.34 -3.52 -8.86
CA PHE A 97 7.42 -4.67 -8.90
C PHE A 97 5.97 -4.17 -9.04
N PRO A 98 5.06 -4.93 -9.67
CA PRO A 98 3.64 -4.59 -9.68
C PRO A 98 3.10 -4.40 -8.26
N GLU A 99 2.45 -3.27 -7.98
CA GLU A 99 1.97 -2.94 -6.63
C GLU A 99 0.99 -3.96 -6.06
N HIS A 100 1.00 -4.13 -4.73
CA HIS A 100 0.14 -5.07 -3.98
C HIS A 100 0.20 -6.55 -4.40
N THR A 101 1.25 -6.94 -5.12
CA THR A 101 1.48 -8.34 -5.46
C THR A 101 2.34 -9.05 -4.42
N LEU A 102 2.26 -10.39 -4.36
CA LEU A 102 3.15 -11.21 -3.54
C LEU A 102 4.62 -10.81 -3.74
N GLU A 103 5.04 -10.64 -5.00
CA GLU A 103 6.40 -10.31 -5.38
C GLU A 103 6.82 -8.94 -4.86
N SER A 104 5.93 -7.94 -4.96
CA SER A 104 6.16 -6.62 -4.38
C SER A 104 6.29 -6.66 -2.86
N TYR A 105 5.47 -7.44 -2.17
CA TYR A 105 5.56 -7.60 -0.71
C TYR A 105 6.83 -8.33 -0.26
N ILE A 106 7.22 -9.38 -0.97
CA ILE A 106 8.48 -10.08 -0.73
C ILE A 106 9.66 -9.12 -0.91
N ALA A 107 9.68 -8.35 -1.98
CA ALA A 107 10.71 -7.35 -2.24
C ALA A 107 10.72 -6.24 -1.17
N GLY A 108 9.55 -5.77 -0.73
CA GLY A 108 9.45 -4.77 0.33
C GLY A 108 10.01 -5.27 1.67
N ALA A 109 9.70 -6.53 2.03
CA ALA A 109 10.24 -7.15 3.24
C ALA A 109 11.76 -7.37 3.16
N GLN A 110 12.26 -7.82 2.01
CA GLN A 110 13.70 -7.90 1.73
C GLN A 110 14.38 -6.54 1.80
N GLY A 111 13.68 -5.48 1.36
CA GLY A 111 14.10 -4.09 1.48
C GLY A 111 14.07 -3.56 2.91
N GLY A 112 13.75 -4.36 3.93
CA GLY A 112 13.83 -3.94 5.32
C GLY A 112 12.60 -3.19 5.84
N ALA A 113 11.46 -3.27 5.14
CA ALA A 113 10.19 -2.76 5.67
C ALA A 113 9.87 -3.41 7.03
N GLY A 114 9.61 -2.57 8.04
CA GLY A 114 9.10 -3.00 9.34
C GLY A 114 7.56 -3.05 9.37
N ILE A 115 6.92 -2.25 8.51
CA ILE A 115 5.48 -2.19 8.32
C ILE A 115 5.16 -2.39 6.83
N MET A 116 4.11 -3.14 6.51
CA MET A 116 3.66 -3.35 5.13
C MET A 116 2.23 -2.87 4.94
N GLU A 117 1.98 -2.17 3.83
CA GLU A 117 0.68 -1.64 3.46
C GLU A 117 -0.12 -2.62 2.59
N CYS A 118 -1.44 -2.64 2.81
CA CYS A 118 -2.41 -3.15 1.85
C CYS A 118 -3.51 -2.09 1.70
N ASP A 119 -3.68 -1.55 0.51
CA ASP A 119 -4.82 -0.71 0.18
C ASP A 119 -6.02 -1.65 0.00
N VAL A 120 -7.02 -1.54 0.85
CA VAL A 120 -8.14 -2.45 0.90
C VAL A 120 -9.23 -1.91 -0.02
N ALA A 121 -9.67 -2.74 -0.96
CA ALA A 121 -10.89 -2.60 -1.76
C ALA A 121 -11.75 -3.87 -1.58
N PHE A 122 -12.96 -3.90 -2.15
CA PHE A 122 -13.83 -5.08 -2.10
C PHE A 122 -14.34 -5.52 -3.47
N THR A 123 -14.54 -6.84 -3.62
CA THR A 123 -15.02 -7.50 -4.83
C THR A 123 -16.54 -7.52 -4.94
N ALA A 124 -17.07 -7.97 -6.09
CA ALA A 124 -18.52 -8.11 -6.33
C ALA A 124 -19.21 -9.00 -5.29
N ASP A 125 -18.49 -9.97 -4.71
CA ASP A 125 -18.91 -10.86 -3.64
C ASP A 125 -18.48 -10.39 -2.23
N GLU A 126 -18.22 -9.08 -2.08
CA GLU A 126 -17.91 -8.39 -0.82
C GLU A 126 -16.64 -8.90 -0.11
N GLU A 127 -15.75 -9.62 -0.80
CA GLU A 127 -14.45 -10.03 -0.26
C GLU A 127 -13.39 -8.96 -0.41
N LEU A 128 -12.44 -8.91 0.53
CA LEU A 128 -11.43 -7.84 0.58
C LEU A 128 -10.17 -8.20 -0.21
N VAL A 129 -9.67 -7.24 -0.99
CA VAL A 129 -8.48 -7.37 -1.83
C VAL A 129 -7.52 -6.21 -1.66
N CYS A 130 -6.21 -6.47 -1.86
CA CYS A 130 -5.19 -5.42 -1.81
C CYS A 130 -5.06 -4.73 -3.17
N ARG A 131 -5.65 -3.54 -3.34
CA ARG A 131 -5.68 -2.72 -4.56
C ARG A 131 -5.72 -1.24 -4.20
N HIS A 132 -4.98 -0.42 -4.94
CA HIS A 132 -4.87 1.02 -4.66
C HIS A 132 -6.19 1.77 -4.86
N SER A 133 -6.98 1.39 -5.85
CA SER A 133 -8.32 1.93 -6.07
C SER A 133 -9.29 0.81 -6.37
N GLN A 134 -10.58 1.04 -6.13
CA GLN A 134 -11.59 0.05 -6.50
C GLN A 134 -11.56 -0.21 -8.01
N CYS A 135 -11.31 0.82 -8.83
CA CYS A 135 -11.33 0.79 -10.30
C CYS A 135 -9.94 0.86 -10.95
N ASP A 136 -8.93 0.22 -10.35
CA ASP A 136 -7.56 0.24 -10.86
C ASP A 136 -7.19 -0.92 -11.80
N LEU A 137 -8.06 -1.92 -11.97
CA LEU A 137 -7.67 -3.20 -12.57
C LEU A 137 -7.20 -3.06 -14.02
N HIS A 138 -7.74 -2.10 -14.76
CA HIS A 138 -7.44 -1.93 -16.19
C HIS A 138 -6.03 -1.41 -16.48
N TYR A 139 -5.38 -0.74 -15.53
CA TYR A 139 -4.02 -0.18 -15.71
C TYR A 139 -2.96 -0.81 -14.81
N THR A 140 -3.31 -1.86 -14.08
CA THR A 140 -2.44 -2.54 -13.12
C THR A 140 -2.59 -4.06 -13.11
N THR A 141 -3.41 -4.60 -14.01
CA THR A 141 -3.56 -6.05 -14.21
C THR A 141 -3.69 -6.35 -15.69
N ASN A 142 -3.69 -7.64 -16.01
CA ASN A 142 -3.99 -8.15 -17.34
C ASN A 142 -5.50 -8.23 -17.67
N ILE A 143 -6.42 -7.66 -16.89
CA ILE A 143 -7.87 -7.90 -17.06
C ILE A 143 -8.37 -7.63 -18.48
N VAL A 144 -7.88 -6.58 -19.12
CA VAL A 144 -8.26 -6.18 -20.49
C VAL A 144 -7.76 -7.16 -21.56
N GLU A 145 -6.84 -8.06 -21.21
CA GLU A 145 -6.34 -9.17 -22.06
C GLU A 145 -7.18 -10.46 -21.89
N THR A 146 -8.23 -10.45 -21.07
CA THR A 146 -9.02 -11.63 -20.71
C THR A 146 -10.51 -11.43 -21.00
N ASP A 147 -11.29 -12.52 -21.01
CA ASP A 147 -12.75 -12.46 -21.16
C ASP A 147 -13.44 -11.69 -20.02
N LEU A 148 -12.77 -11.48 -18.88
CA LEU A 148 -13.28 -10.67 -17.77
C LEU A 148 -13.38 -9.18 -18.13
N ALA A 149 -12.73 -8.73 -19.21
CA ALA A 149 -12.86 -7.38 -19.72
C ALA A 149 -14.33 -7.02 -20.04
N GLU A 150 -15.17 -7.99 -20.42
CA GLU A 150 -16.59 -7.77 -20.69
C GLU A 150 -17.40 -7.40 -19.44
N LYS A 151 -16.87 -7.68 -18.24
CA LYS A 151 -17.52 -7.34 -16.96
C LYS A 151 -17.18 -5.95 -16.46
N CYS A 152 -16.14 -5.34 -17.00
CA CYS A 152 -15.69 -4.02 -16.59
C CYS A 152 -16.84 -3.01 -16.65
N SER A 153 -16.93 -2.14 -15.64
CA SER A 153 -17.85 -1.01 -15.58
C SER A 153 -17.86 -0.19 -16.89
N VAL A 154 -16.69 -0.01 -17.51
CA VAL A 154 -16.55 0.44 -18.90
C VAL A 154 -15.57 -0.49 -19.63
N PRO A 155 -16.05 -1.42 -20.47
CA PRO A 155 -15.19 -2.37 -21.18
C PRO A 155 -14.43 -1.70 -22.34
N PRO A 156 -13.31 -2.27 -22.81
CA PRO A 156 -12.67 -1.86 -24.06
C PRO A 156 -13.64 -1.99 -25.24
N ALA A 157 -13.79 -0.92 -26.01
CA ALA A 157 -14.66 -0.87 -27.18
C ALA A 157 -13.81 -0.82 -28.46
N LEU A 158 -13.92 -1.86 -29.28
CA LEU A 158 -13.24 -1.96 -30.58
C LEU A 158 -14.22 -1.61 -31.71
N ASP A 159 -13.76 -0.85 -32.69
CA ASP A 159 -14.51 -0.61 -33.93
C ASP A 159 -14.64 -1.92 -34.73
N GLU A 160 -15.86 -2.23 -35.20
CA GLU A 160 -16.15 -3.51 -35.87
C GLU A 160 -15.45 -3.63 -37.25
N ASP A 161 -15.18 -2.51 -37.92
CA ASP A 161 -14.60 -2.48 -39.26
C ASP A 161 -13.07 -2.39 -39.23
N SER A 162 -12.52 -1.50 -38.40
CA SER A 162 -11.08 -1.23 -38.31
C SER A 162 -10.36 -2.07 -37.25
N GLY A 163 -11.08 -2.53 -36.21
CA GLY A 163 -10.50 -3.15 -35.03
C GLY A 163 -9.78 -2.18 -34.09
N GLU A 164 -9.93 -0.86 -34.31
CA GLU A 164 -9.30 0.17 -33.49
C GLU A 164 -9.99 0.30 -32.13
N LEU A 165 -9.21 0.55 -31.09
CA LEU A 165 -9.69 0.89 -29.75
C LEU A 165 -10.25 2.31 -29.75
N MET A 166 -11.52 2.45 -29.38
CA MET A 166 -12.28 3.69 -29.53
C MET A 166 -12.44 4.49 -28.22
N ASN A 167 -12.17 3.87 -27.06
CA ASN A 167 -12.47 4.44 -25.75
C ASN A 167 -11.32 4.29 -24.74
N ALA A 168 -10.06 4.29 -25.21
CA ALA A 168 -8.88 4.06 -24.37
C ALA A 168 -8.88 4.87 -23.06
N ALA A 169 -9.23 6.16 -23.12
CA ALA A 169 -9.29 7.04 -21.96
C ALA A 169 -10.42 6.72 -20.96
N ASP A 170 -11.47 6.01 -21.40
CA ASP A 170 -12.67 5.75 -20.60
C ASP A 170 -12.75 4.32 -20.05
N ILE A 171 -11.87 3.40 -20.49
CA ILE A 171 -11.82 2.03 -19.98
C ILE A 171 -11.73 2.07 -18.46
N ARG A 172 -12.61 1.32 -17.79
CA ARG A 172 -12.73 1.29 -16.33
C ARG A 172 -13.13 -0.09 -15.87
N CYS A 173 -12.24 -0.76 -15.16
CA CYS A 173 -12.45 -2.09 -14.60
C CYS A 173 -12.26 -2.05 -13.09
N CYS A 174 -13.28 -2.46 -12.35
CA CYS A 174 -13.32 -2.39 -10.90
C CYS A 174 -13.31 -3.76 -10.24
N THR A 175 -12.74 -3.84 -9.05
CA THR A 175 -12.79 -5.03 -8.20
C THR A 175 -14.23 -5.42 -7.90
N SER A 176 -15.14 -4.45 -7.73
CA SER A 176 -16.59 -4.65 -7.57
C SER A 176 -17.30 -5.20 -8.82
N ASP A 177 -16.65 -5.28 -9.98
CA ASP A 177 -17.21 -5.88 -11.20
C ASP A 177 -17.05 -7.41 -11.24
N ILE A 178 -16.13 -7.96 -10.42
CA ILE A 178 -15.72 -9.37 -10.48
C ILE A 178 -15.70 -10.01 -9.09
N THR A 179 -15.81 -11.34 -9.04
CA THR A 179 -15.69 -12.09 -7.78
C THR A 179 -14.24 -12.23 -7.33
N LEU A 180 -14.00 -12.59 -6.06
CA LEU A 180 -12.65 -12.90 -5.57
C LEU A 180 -11.98 -14.03 -6.37
N ALA A 181 -12.76 -15.04 -6.80
CA ALA A 181 -12.23 -16.14 -7.59
C ALA A 181 -11.73 -15.67 -8.97
N GLU A 182 -12.44 -14.73 -9.59
CA GLU A 182 -12.06 -14.13 -10.87
C GLU A 182 -10.86 -13.19 -10.69
N PHE A 183 -10.86 -12.37 -9.63
CA PHE A 183 -9.73 -11.53 -9.25
C PHE A 183 -8.44 -12.36 -9.12
N ARG A 184 -8.49 -13.50 -8.43
CA ARG A 184 -7.33 -14.40 -8.27
C ARG A 184 -6.85 -15.05 -9.58
N SER A 185 -7.66 -15.02 -10.64
CA SER A 185 -7.25 -15.53 -11.95
C SER A 185 -6.44 -14.51 -12.77
N LEU A 186 -6.48 -13.24 -12.37
CA LEU A 186 -5.73 -12.15 -12.99
C LEU A 186 -4.28 -12.11 -12.50
N GLN A 187 -3.49 -11.33 -13.22
CA GLN A 187 -2.07 -11.12 -12.97
C GLN A 187 -1.79 -9.61 -12.89
N GLY A 188 -1.07 -9.18 -11.86
CA GLY A 188 -0.65 -7.80 -11.70
C GLY A 188 0.41 -7.38 -12.72
N THR A 189 0.33 -6.14 -13.15
CA THR A 189 1.27 -5.48 -14.07
C THR A 189 1.75 -4.16 -13.45
N MET A 190 2.79 -3.53 -14.03
CA MET A 190 3.13 -2.18 -13.59
C MET A 190 1.98 -1.22 -13.88
N GLU A 191 1.83 -0.25 -12.99
CA GLU A 191 0.87 0.83 -13.15
C GLU A 191 1.19 1.68 -14.38
N GLY A 192 0.28 1.69 -15.36
CA GLY A 192 0.29 2.63 -16.48
C GLY A 192 -0.42 2.12 -17.73
N VAL A 193 -1.13 3.03 -18.40
CA VAL A 193 -1.78 2.81 -19.71
C VAL A 193 -1.62 4.04 -20.59
N ASN A 194 -1.67 3.86 -21.91
CA ASN A 194 -1.71 4.93 -22.88
C ASN A 194 -3.17 5.27 -23.22
N THR A 195 -3.69 6.35 -22.65
CA THR A 195 -5.08 6.79 -22.84
C THR A 195 -5.39 7.31 -24.25
N ASP A 196 -4.36 7.52 -25.08
CA ASP A 196 -4.50 7.96 -26.48
C ASP A 196 -4.32 6.81 -27.49
N ALA A 197 -4.21 5.56 -27.01
CA ALA A 197 -3.97 4.38 -27.85
C ALA A 197 -5.16 4.03 -28.75
N THR A 198 -4.87 3.55 -29.97
CA THR A 198 -5.88 3.01 -30.90
C THR A 198 -5.81 1.49 -31.00
N THR A 199 -4.98 0.84 -30.19
CA THR A 199 -4.92 -0.62 -30.06
C THR A 199 -4.74 -1.01 -28.60
N LEU A 200 -5.13 -2.24 -28.24
CA LEU A 200 -4.95 -2.75 -26.88
C LEU A 200 -3.46 -2.94 -26.51
N GLU A 201 -2.62 -3.29 -27.49
CA GLU A 201 -1.18 -3.42 -27.29
C GLU A 201 -0.55 -2.07 -26.92
N GLU A 202 -0.88 -1.01 -27.66
CA GLU A 202 -0.42 0.34 -27.35
C GLU A 202 -0.99 0.85 -26.03
N TYR A 203 -2.25 0.50 -25.72
CA TYR A 203 -2.90 0.86 -24.47
C TYR A 203 -2.13 0.32 -23.26
N LEU A 204 -1.73 -0.95 -23.30
CA LEU A 204 -0.96 -1.59 -22.22
C LEU A 204 0.50 -1.15 -22.17
N ALA A 205 1.05 -0.59 -23.24
CA ALA A 205 2.42 -0.06 -23.30
C ALA A 205 2.56 1.34 -22.67
N GLY A 206 1.81 1.62 -21.60
CA GLY A 206 1.71 2.93 -20.96
C GLY A 206 2.51 3.10 -19.66
N THR A 207 3.26 2.09 -19.22
CA THR A 207 4.09 2.18 -18.02
C THR A 207 5.06 3.36 -18.09
N PRO A 208 5.12 4.24 -17.05
CA PRO A 208 6.09 5.32 -17.03
C PRO A 208 7.53 4.79 -17.16
N LYS A 209 8.30 5.35 -18.10
CA LYS A 209 9.65 4.85 -18.48
C LYS A 209 10.69 4.80 -17.37
N TRP A 210 10.46 5.53 -16.28
CA TRP A 210 11.35 5.53 -15.10
C TRP A 210 11.06 4.37 -14.15
N ARG A 211 9.93 3.68 -14.30
CA ARG A 211 9.66 2.39 -13.66
C ARG A 211 10.28 1.28 -14.50
N THR A 212 10.77 0.24 -13.84
CA THR A 212 11.30 -0.93 -14.54
C THR A 212 10.20 -1.92 -14.82
N GLU A 213 10.19 -2.46 -16.04
CA GLU A 213 9.34 -3.58 -16.41
C GLU A 213 10.09 -4.92 -16.32
N LEU A 214 11.36 -4.92 -15.89
CA LEU A 214 12.20 -6.12 -15.82
C LEU A 214 11.64 -7.19 -14.88
N TYR A 215 11.06 -6.77 -13.75
CA TYR A 215 10.44 -7.66 -12.77
C TYR A 215 8.91 -7.63 -12.83
N ALA A 216 8.35 -7.00 -13.87
CA ALA A 216 6.93 -6.82 -14.07
C ALA A 216 6.28 -7.90 -14.93
N THR A 217 6.91 -9.07 -15.06
CA THR A 217 6.48 -10.06 -16.04
C THR A 217 5.04 -10.50 -15.82
N ARG A 218 4.65 -10.89 -14.59
CA ARG A 218 3.26 -11.07 -14.11
C ARG A 218 3.29 -11.23 -12.58
N GLY A 219 2.68 -10.33 -11.82
CA GLY A 219 2.61 -10.41 -10.35
C GLY A 219 1.38 -11.17 -9.84
N THR A 220 1.50 -11.79 -8.67
CA THR A 220 0.44 -12.58 -8.04
C THR A 220 -0.47 -11.67 -7.21
N LEU A 221 -1.75 -11.56 -7.58
CA LEU A 221 -2.72 -10.73 -6.85
C LEU A 221 -3.10 -11.34 -5.49
N MET A 222 -3.37 -10.48 -4.52
CA MET A 222 -3.54 -10.85 -3.11
C MET A 222 -4.89 -10.36 -2.58
N SER A 223 -5.64 -11.24 -1.92
CA SER A 223 -6.70 -10.79 -1.02
C SER A 223 -6.12 -10.12 0.22
N HIS A 224 -6.93 -9.37 0.96
CA HIS A 224 -6.51 -8.81 2.25
C HIS A 224 -6.18 -9.93 3.26
N ALA A 225 -6.95 -11.01 3.27
CA ALA A 225 -6.64 -12.19 4.09
C ALA A 225 -5.29 -12.85 3.71
N ASP A 226 -4.96 -12.93 2.41
CA ASP A 226 -3.66 -13.45 1.97
C ASP A 226 -2.51 -12.56 2.46
N SER A 227 -2.68 -11.24 2.39
CA SER A 227 -1.64 -10.29 2.80
C SER A 227 -1.40 -10.37 4.31
N ILE A 228 -2.46 -10.48 5.13
CA ILE A 228 -2.34 -10.70 6.58
C ILE A 228 -1.53 -11.96 6.86
N ALA A 229 -1.86 -13.08 6.21
CA ALA A 229 -1.15 -14.34 6.41
C ALA A 229 0.34 -14.23 6.02
N LEU A 230 0.64 -13.62 4.88
CA LEU A 230 2.02 -13.37 4.43
C LEU A 230 2.78 -12.48 5.42
N PHE A 231 2.16 -11.38 5.88
CA PHE A 231 2.79 -10.39 6.75
C PHE A 231 3.07 -10.97 8.15
N GLN A 232 2.17 -11.79 8.69
CA GLN A 232 2.42 -12.55 9.92
C GLN A 232 3.63 -13.48 9.76
N GLN A 233 3.72 -14.21 8.64
CA GLN A 233 4.86 -15.08 8.40
C GLN A 233 6.16 -14.29 8.24
N LEU A 234 6.16 -13.18 7.51
CA LEU A 234 7.31 -12.28 7.37
C LEU A 234 7.70 -11.69 8.74
N GLY A 235 6.74 -11.43 9.62
CA GLY A 235 6.91 -10.85 10.94
C GLY A 235 7.01 -9.33 10.91
N VAL A 236 6.25 -8.69 10.02
CA VAL A 236 6.13 -7.23 9.90
C VAL A 236 4.83 -6.76 10.56
N GLN A 237 4.78 -5.49 10.96
CA GLN A 237 3.53 -4.82 11.28
C GLN A 237 2.77 -4.48 9.99
N MET A 238 1.51 -4.06 10.12
CA MET A 238 0.59 -3.92 8.99
C MET A 238 -0.09 -2.56 9.04
N THR A 239 -0.28 -1.93 7.87
CA THR A 239 -1.01 -0.65 7.75
C THR A 239 -2.06 -0.77 6.65
N PRO A 240 -3.25 -1.33 6.93
CA PRO A 240 -4.31 -1.43 5.94
C PRO A 240 -4.96 -0.07 5.70
N GLU A 241 -5.07 0.36 4.45
CA GLU A 241 -5.83 1.56 4.06
C GLU A 241 -7.24 1.17 3.62
N LEU A 242 -8.28 1.67 4.28
CA LEU A 242 -9.64 1.51 3.74
C LEU A 242 -9.85 2.50 2.58
N LYS A 243 -9.85 2.01 1.34
CA LYS A 243 -10.08 2.85 0.16
C LYS A 243 -11.51 3.34 0.08
N GLU A 244 -11.70 4.55 -0.45
CA GLU A 244 -13.02 5.07 -0.78
C GLU A 244 -13.70 4.17 -1.83
N PRO A 245 -14.93 3.72 -1.59
CA PRO A 245 -15.69 2.98 -2.60
C PRO A 245 -15.99 3.87 -3.81
N GLU A 246 -15.84 3.31 -5.00
CA GLU A 246 -16.20 3.95 -6.28
C GLU A 246 -17.55 3.43 -6.81
N VAL A 247 -18.41 3.02 -5.89
CA VAL A 247 -19.78 2.55 -6.09
C VAL A 247 -20.70 3.19 -5.07
N ASP A 248 -22.01 3.20 -5.34
CA ASP A 248 -22.99 3.67 -4.36
C ASP A 248 -23.00 2.75 -3.13
N MET A 249 -22.95 3.36 -1.94
CA MET A 249 -23.05 2.67 -0.66
C MET A 249 -24.44 2.90 -0.03
N PRO A 250 -25.10 1.85 0.50
CA PRO A 250 -24.64 0.47 0.59
C PRO A 250 -24.58 -0.24 -0.76
N PHE A 251 -23.50 -0.99 -1.00
CA PHE A 251 -23.33 -1.78 -2.21
C PHE A 251 -24.28 -2.98 -2.17
N THR A 252 -25.18 -3.11 -3.15
CA THR A 252 -26.24 -4.13 -3.16
C THR A 252 -25.96 -5.29 -4.12
N GLY A 253 -24.72 -5.43 -4.58
CA GLY A 253 -24.34 -6.45 -5.57
C GLY A 253 -24.38 -7.89 -5.06
N HIS A 254 -24.31 -8.10 -3.74
CA HIS A 254 -24.21 -9.45 -3.16
C HIS A 254 -25.19 -9.70 -2.01
N SER A 255 -25.24 -8.82 -1.01
CA SER A 255 -26.09 -8.99 0.17
C SER A 255 -27.45 -8.29 0.05
N GLU A 256 -28.53 -8.94 0.51
CA GLU A 256 -29.89 -8.37 0.47
C GLU A 256 -30.03 -7.06 1.27
N ASN A 257 -29.23 -6.89 2.33
CA ASN A 257 -29.22 -5.68 3.17
C ASN A 257 -28.22 -4.63 2.68
N GLY A 258 -27.39 -4.97 1.68
CA GLY A 258 -26.30 -4.15 1.16
C GLY A 258 -25.09 -4.02 2.10
N PHE A 259 -23.91 -3.90 1.50
CA PHE A 259 -22.65 -3.67 2.18
C PHE A 259 -22.45 -2.19 2.44
N THR A 260 -22.67 -1.76 3.68
CA THR A 260 -22.53 -0.36 4.10
C THR A 260 -21.07 0.05 4.30
N GLN A 261 -20.78 1.37 4.29
CA GLN A 261 -19.43 1.88 4.58
C GLN A 261 -18.92 1.41 5.95
N GLN A 262 -19.76 1.42 6.98
CA GLN A 262 -19.38 0.94 8.31
C GLN A 262 -19.15 -0.57 8.35
N ALA A 263 -19.95 -1.36 7.62
CA ALA A 263 -19.71 -2.79 7.49
C ALA A 263 -18.39 -3.08 6.78
N TYR A 264 -18.02 -2.23 5.82
CA TYR A 264 -16.74 -2.31 5.13
C TYR A 264 -15.56 -1.98 6.05
N ALA A 265 -15.61 -0.84 6.75
CA ALA A 265 -14.63 -0.47 7.77
C ALA A 265 -14.49 -1.54 8.86
N GLN A 266 -15.60 -2.17 9.27
CA GLN A 266 -15.62 -3.25 10.24
C GLN A 266 -15.00 -4.54 9.70
N LYS A 267 -15.36 -4.97 8.48
CA LYS A 267 -14.85 -6.21 7.87
C LYS A 267 -13.33 -6.20 7.76
N MET A 268 -12.73 -5.04 7.43
CA MET A 268 -11.27 -4.89 7.40
C MET A 268 -10.64 -5.24 8.77
N ILE A 269 -11.18 -4.73 9.87
CA ILE A 269 -10.69 -5.03 11.23
C ILE A 269 -10.99 -6.48 11.64
N ASP A 270 -12.15 -7.01 11.26
CA ASP A 270 -12.56 -8.36 11.62
C ASP A 270 -11.65 -9.44 10.99
N GLU A 271 -11.09 -9.20 9.80
CA GLU A 271 -10.09 -10.11 9.20
C GLU A 271 -8.80 -10.18 10.04
N TYR A 272 -8.35 -9.08 10.64
CA TYR A 272 -7.22 -9.09 11.59
C TYR A 272 -7.54 -9.86 12.88
N LYS A 273 -8.76 -9.67 13.42
CA LYS A 273 -9.21 -10.41 14.60
C LYS A 273 -9.29 -11.91 14.31
N ALA A 274 -9.85 -12.28 13.16
CA ALA A 274 -9.97 -13.66 12.73
C ALA A 274 -8.59 -14.34 12.56
N ALA A 275 -7.60 -13.60 12.04
CA ALA A 275 -6.22 -14.05 11.93
C ALA A 275 -5.43 -14.02 13.25
N GLY A 276 -6.03 -13.52 14.35
CA GLY A 276 -5.38 -13.41 15.65
C GLY A 276 -4.22 -12.40 15.69
N VAL A 277 -4.23 -11.39 14.82
CA VAL A 277 -3.23 -10.31 14.82
C VAL A 277 -3.48 -9.41 16.02
N ARG A 278 -2.40 -9.01 16.72
CA ARG A 278 -2.52 -8.10 17.85
C ARG A 278 -2.86 -6.70 17.35
N PRO A 279 -3.77 -5.96 18.00
CA PRO A 279 -4.10 -4.59 17.59
C PRO A 279 -2.90 -3.65 17.53
N SER A 280 -1.89 -3.84 18.39
CA SER A 280 -0.63 -3.07 18.38
C SER A 280 0.28 -3.33 17.17
N ASP A 281 -0.01 -4.35 16.36
CA ASP A 281 0.72 -4.66 15.13
C ASP A 281 0.01 -4.10 13.88
N VAL A 282 -1.11 -3.38 14.04
CA VAL A 282 -1.94 -2.88 12.94
C VAL A 282 -2.18 -1.37 13.07
N PHE A 283 -1.92 -0.63 12.00
CA PHE A 283 -2.15 0.80 11.86
C PHE A 283 -3.28 1.02 10.84
N PRO A 284 -4.56 0.86 11.20
CA PRO A 284 -5.63 1.04 10.23
C PRO A 284 -5.70 2.51 9.80
N GLN A 285 -5.73 2.75 8.48
CA GLN A 285 -5.68 4.10 7.92
C GLN A 285 -6.83 4.36 6.95
N SER A 286 -7.26 5.61 6.84
CA SER A 286 -8.24 6.06 5.84
C SER A 286 -8.10 7.56 5.59
N PHE A 287 -8.38 7.98 4.35
CA PHE A 287 -8.58 9.39 4.00
C PHE A 287 -9.93 9.93 4.47
N ASN A 288 -10.89 9.05 4.73
CA ASN A 288 -12.19 9.40 5.29
C ASN A 288 -12.11 9.39 6.82
N LEU A 289 -12.23 10.58 7.41
CA LEU A 289 -12.17 10.77 8.86
C LEU A 289 -13.25 9.97 9.60
N ASP A 290 -14.43 9.78 9.01
CA ASP A 290 -15.52 9.04 9.65
C ASP A 290 -15.16 7.55 9.87
N ASP A 291 -14.35 6.95 8.98
CA ASP A 291 -13.86 5.58 9.18
C ASP A 291 -12.88 5.50 10.35
N VAL A 292 -11.99 6.50 10.46
CA VAL A 292 -11.03 6.61 11.57
C VAL A 292 -11.77 6.76 12.89
N LEU A 293 -12.75 7.66 12.95
CA LEU A 293 -13.57 7.88 14.14
C LEU A 293 -14.41 6.64 14.48
N TYR A 294 -14.93 5.94 13.48
CA TYR A 294 -15.61 4.66 13.67
C TYR A 294 -14.71 3.65 14.40
N TRP A 295 -13.46 3.46 13.98
CA TRP A 295 -12.53 2.55 14.67
C TRP A 295 -12.10 3.06 16.05
N VAL A 296 -11.94 4.37 16.24
CA VAL A 296 -11.66 4.95 17.56
C VAL A 296 -12.79 4.63 18.55
N GLU A 297 -14.05 4.70 18.11
CA GLU A 297 -15.23 4.45 18.95
C GLU A 297 -15.53 2.95 19.13
N HIS A 298 -15.53 2.18 18.05
CA HIS A 298 -16.04 0.80 18.04
C HIS A 298 -14.92 -0.26 18.19
N GLU A 299 -13.68 0.10 17.87
CA GLU A 299 -12.52 -0.79 17.88
C GLU A 299 -11.37 -0.23 18.73
N PRO A 300 -11.59 0.13 20.01
CA PRO A 300 -10.69 1.01 20.79
C PRO A 300 -9.25 0.48 20.96
N GLU A 301 -9.01 -0.83 20.81
CA GLU A 301 -7.64 -1.36 20.81
C GLU A 301 -6.91 -1.12 19.48
N PHE A 302 -7.60 -1.23 18.34
CA PHE A 302 -7.08 -0.87 17.01
C PHE A 302 -7.08 0.66 16.83
N GLY A 303 -8.11 1.35 17.32
CA GLY A 303 -8.25 2.80 17.33
C GLY A 303 -7.09 3.55 18.00
N LYS A 304 -6.32 2.90 18.88
CA LYS A 304 -5.09 3.48 19.45
C LYS A 304 -4.01 3.76 18.40
N GLN A 305 -4.01 3.02 17.29
CA GLN A 305 -3.07 3.17 16.18
C GLN A 305 -3.78 3.59 14.88
N ALA A 306 -5.05 4.00 14.94
CA ALA A 306 -5.75 4.47 13.76
C ALA A 306 -5.11 5.76 13.23
N VAL A 307 -4.92 5.79 11.91
CA VAL A 307 -4.19 6.83 11.19
C VAL A 307 -5.16 7.60 10.31
N TYR A 308 -5.22 8.91 10.48
CA TYR A 308 -5.92 9.78 9.54
C TYR A 308 -4.96 10.16 8.41
N LEU A 309 -5.21 9.66 7.20
CA LEU A 309 -4.49 10.08 5.99
C LEU A 309 -4.99 11.46 5.59
N ASP A 310 -4.09 12.42 5.55
CA ASP A 310 -4.48 13.81 5.35
C ASP A 310 -4.51 14.17 3.86
N GLY A 311 -5.70 14.01 3.28
CA GLY A 311 -6.01 14.36 1.89
C GLY A 311 -6.57 15.77 1.71
N ARG A 312 -6.62 16.59 2.77
CA ARG A 312 -7.32 17.88 2.76
C ARG A 312 -6.75 18.87 1.75
N TYR A 313 -5.52 18.69 1.30
CA TYR A 313 -4.92 19.43 0.18
C TYR A 313 -5.73 19.35 -1.13
N SER A 314 -6.67 18.40 -1.24
CA SER A 314 -7.57 18.28 -2.39
C SER A 314 -8.78 19.23 -2.32
N ASP A 315 -9.01 19.86 -1.16
CA ASP A 315 -10.00 20.92 -0.97
C ASP A 315 -9.34 22.28 -1.24
N ASP A 316 -9.88 23.04 -2.20
CA ASP A 316 -9.40 24.37 -2.57
C ASP A 316 -9.38 25.38 -1.40
N SER A 317 -10.16 25.12 -0.34
CA SER A 317 -10.20 25.96 0.86
C SER A 317 -9.10 25.64 1.88
N PHE A 318 -8.40 24.52 1.74
CA PHE A 318 -7.34 24.09 2.65
C PHE A 318 -5.97 24.61 2.18
N ASP A 319 -5.25 25.23 3.10
CA ASP A 319 -3.87 25.67 2.90
C ASP A 319 -3.01 25.20 4.08
N HIS A 320 -2.11 24.26 3.82
CA HIS A 320 -1.19 23.72 4.84
C HIS A 320 -0.27 24.79 5.47
N THR A 321 -0.16 25.98 4.88
CA THR A 321 0.61 27.12 5.44
C THR A 321 -0.26 28.10 6.24
N ASN A 322 -1.57 27.89 6.30
CA ASN A 322 -2.52 28.76 6.99
C ASN A 322 -3.41 27.97 7.98
N PRO A 323 -3.07 27.94 9.29
CA PRO A 323 -3.82 27.20 10.31
C PRO A 323 -5.31 27.50 10.39
N ASP A 324 -5.75 28.71 10.01
CA ASP A 324 -7.16 29.10 10.06
C ASP A 324 -8.02 28.32 9.05
N THR A 325 -7.40 27.73 8.02
CA THR A 325 -8.07 26.94 6.98
C THR A 325 -8.25 25.47 7.36
N TRP A 326 -7.56 24.99 8.39
CA TRP A 326 -7.56 23.57 8.73
C TRP A 326 -8.86 23.19 9.43
N GLN A 327 -9.77 22.57 8.68
CA GLN A 327 -11.02 22.03 9.21
C GLN A 327 -11.10 20.53 8.94
N PRO A 328 -11.28 19.68 9.96
CA PRO A 328 -11.18 20.01 11.40
C PRO A 328 -9.76 20.47 11.79
N SER A 329 -9.65 21.28 12.84
CA SER A 329 -8.33 21.70 13.34
C SER A 329 -7.55 20.53 13.95
N MET A 330 -6.23 20.66 14.09
CA MET A 330 -5.40 19.64 14.77
C MET A 330 -5.88 19.31 16.17
N GLN A 331 -6.29 20.34 16.92
CA GLN A 331 -6.84 20.18 18.25
C GLN A 331 -8.17 19.41 18.22
N SER A 332 -9.04 19.70 17.25
CA SER A 332 -10.30 18.97 17.06
C SER A 332 -10.07 17.50 16.70
N LEU A 333 -9.04 17.19 15.91
CA LEU A 333 -8.66 15.80 15.61
C LEU A 333 -8.27 15.05 16.88
N VAL A 334 -7.40 15.65 17.71
CA VAL A 334 -6.95 15.07 18.99
C VAL A 334 -8.12 14.88 19.95
N GLU A 335 -9.01 15.87 20.07
CA GLU A 335 -10.21 15.81 20.92
C GLU A 335 -11.19 14.73 20.47
N SER A 336 -11.21 14.42 19.17
CA SER A 336 -12.01 13.33 18.59
C SER A 336 -11.33 11.95 18.73
N GLY A 337 -10.14 11.90 19.34
CA GLY A 337 -9.41 10.66 19.63
C GLY A 337 -8.42 10.23 18.55
N VAL A 338 -8.23 11.03 17.49
CA VAL A 338 -7.17 10.80 16.49
C VAL A 338 -5.80 11.04 17.12
N LYS A 339 -4.86 10.12 16.90
CA LYS A 339 -3.51 10.18 17.47
C LYS A 339 -2.41 10.27 16.44
N ILE A 340 -2.64 9.70 15.25
CA ILE A 340 -1.66 9.60 14.18
C ILE A 340 -2.22 10.30 12.96
N LEU A 341 -1.46 11.26 12.45
CA LEU A 341 -1.73 11.99 11.22
C LEU A 341 -0.75 11.55 10.14
N ALA A 342 -1.22 11.33 8.92
CA ALA A 342 -0.38 10.95 7.79
C ALA A 342 -0.59 11.87 6.58
N PRO A 343 0.05 13.05 6.56
CA PRO A 343 0.05 13.93 5.40
C PRO A 343 1.10 13.52 4.35
N PRO A 344 1.02 14.06 3.13
CA PRO A 344 2.08 13.89 2.16
C PRO A 344 3.39 14.60 2.57
N THR A 345 4.54 14.08 2.13
CA THR A 345 5.89 14.55 2.51
C THR A 345 6.09 16.04 2.29
N TRP A 346 5.59 16.59 1.18
CA TRP A 346 5.74 18.01 0.87
C TRP A 346 5.01 18.92 1.88
N MET A 347 3.96 18.45 2.56
CA MET A 347 3.30 19.25 3.59
C MET A 347 4.11 19.34 4.89
N LEU A 348 5.06 18.42 5.13
CA LEU A 348 5.82 18.36 6.38
C LEU A 348 7.12 19.16 6.37
N LEU A 349 7.58 19.57 5.19
CA LEU A 349 8.88 20.17 4.98
C LEU A 349 8.77 21.45 4.17
N GLU A 350 9.67 22.39 4.45
CA GLU A 350 9.87 23.59 3.65
C GLU A 350 11.37 23.88 3.50
N ALA A 351 11.72 24.65 2.48
CA ALA A 351 13.09 25.13 2.30
C ALA A 351 13.49 26.02 3.48
N ASN A 352 14.68 25.78 4.05
CA ASN A 352 15.21 26.64 5.10
C ASN A 352 15.74 27.95 4.49
N PRO A 353 15.23 29.13 4.88
CA PRO A 353 15.66 30.41 4.31
C PRO A 353 17.13 30.77 4.62
N GLU A 354 17.74 30.15 5.62
CA GLU A 354 19.15 30.34 5.95
C GLU A 354 20.08 29.47 5.07
N PHE A 355 19.53 28.50 4.34
CA PHE A 355 20.30 27.65 3.42
C PHE A 355 20.93 28.50 2.30
N GLY A 356 22.23 28.29 2.07
CA GLY A 356 23.04 29.07 1.12
C GLY A 356 23.62 30.36 1.68
N ASN A 357 23.12 30.85 2.83
CA ASN A 357 23.66 32.01 3.55
C ASN A 357 24.55 31.60 4.74
N ASP A 358 24.32 30.42 5.32
CA ASP A 358 25.12 29.81 6.38
C ASP A 358 25.58 28.41 5.97
N GLU A 359 26.88 28.12 6.12
CA GLU A 359 27.48 26.81 5.82
C GLU A 359 27.05 25.70 6.78
N HIS A 360 26.41 26.06 7.91
CA HIS A 360 25.85 25.13 8.89
C HIS A 360 24.34 24.94 8.74
N ALA A 361 23.66 25.77 7.94
CA ALA A 361 22.22 25.69 7.78
C ALA A 361 21.84 24.42 7.01
N LYS A 362 20.96 23.60 7.61
CA LYS A 362 20.28 22.51 6.93
C LYS A 362 19.46 23.06 5.78
N ARG A 363 19.35 22.28 4.71
CA ARG A 363 18.57 22.64 3.52
C ARG A 363 17.07 22.73 3.76
N LEU A 364 16.56 21.85 4.62
CA LEU A 364 15.15 21.68 4.92
C LEU A 364 14.90 21.95 6.40
N GLN A 365 13.69 22.36 6.72
CA GLN A 365 13.18 22.47 8.08
C GLN A 365 11.72 21.97 8.16
N PRO A 366 11.21 21.65 9.37
CA PRO A 366 9.81 21.31 9.54
C PRO A 366 8.90 22.47 9.13
N SER A 367 7.88 22.20 8.33
CA SER A 367 6.88 23.20 7.95
C SER A 367 6.07 23.68 9.14
N LEU A 368 5.36 24.80 8.98
CA LEU A 368 4.38 25.29 9.96
C LEU A 368 3.35 24.21 10.33
N TYR A 369 2.92 23.42 9.34
CA TYR A 369 2.01 22.29 9.51
C TYR A 369 2.57 21.22 10.45
N ALA A 370 3.79 20.76 10.19
CA ALA A 370 4.47 19.76 11.01
C ALA A 370 4.69 20.24 12.46
N GLN A 371 5.04 21.52 12.62
CA GLN A 371 5.23 22.13 13.93
C GLN A 371 3.92 22.12 14.73
N HIS A 372 2.81 22.57 14.15
CA HIS A 372 1.52 22.60 14.83
C HIS A 372 0.92 21.22 15.08
N ALA A 373 1.10 20.25 14.19
CA ALA A 373 0.68 18.87 14.44
C ALA A 373 1.38 18.30 15.69
N ARG A 374 2.69 18.53 15.81
CA ARG A 374 3.47 18.12 16.99
C ARG A 374 3.05 18.86 18.25
N GLU A 375 2.80 20.17 18.18
CA GLU A 375 2.32 20.96 19.32
C GLU A 375 0.95 20.51 19.83
N ALA A 376 0.05 20.08 18.93
CA ALA A 376 -1.24 19.50 19.28
C ALA A 376 -1.13 18.10 19.93
N GLY A 377 0.04 17.45 19.82
CA GLY A 377 0.27 16.10 20.33
C GLY A 377 -0.03 14.98 19.32
N LEU A 378 -0.15 15.30 18.04
CA LEU A 378 -0.28 14.30 16.98
C LEU A 378 1.09 13.69 16.66
N THR A 379 1.10 12.37 16.51
CA THR A 379 2.23 11.65 15.94
C THR A 379 2.11 11.65 14.42
N MET A 380 3.22 11.66 13.68
CA MET A 380 3.19 11.77 12.23
C MET A 380 3.79 10.54 11.54
N ILE A 381 3.10 10.06 10.51
CA ILE A 381 3.61 9.19 9.44
C ILE A 381 3.60 10.04 8.17
N THR A 382 4.40 9.75 7.14
CA THR A 382 4.39 10.54 5.90
C THR A 382 4.46 9.67 4.65
N TRP A 383 3.88 10.16 3.56
CA TRP A 383 3.85 9.46 2.27
C TRP A 383 4.10 10.39 1.08
N THR A 384 4.74 10.01 -0.01
CA THR A 384 5.61 8.85 -0.20
C THR A 384 6.95 9.34 -0.73
N LEU A 385 8.07 8.77 -0.27
CA LEU A 385 9.41 9.25 -0.60
C LEU A 385 9.81 9.02 -2.08
N GLU A 386 9.34 7.92 -2.69
CA GLU A 386 9.92 7.39 -3.94
C GLU A 386 8.88 7.09 -5.04
N ARG A 387 7.71 7.75 -4.98
CA ARG A 387 6.64 7.60 -5.97
C ARG A 387 6.78 8.50 -7.20
N SER A 388 7.64 9.52 -7.14
CA SER A 388 7.91 10.42 -8.26
C SER A 388 8.99 9.87 -9.19
N GLY A 389 9.01 10.38 -10.43
CA GLY A 389 10.12 10.18 -11.35
C GLY A 389 11.44 10.81 -10.85
N PRO A 390 12.51 10.75 -11.67
CA PRO A 390 13.80 11.33 -11.33
C PRO A 390 13.70 12.82 -10.97
N LEU A 391 14.32 13.22 -9.86
CA LEU A 391 14.24 14.60 -9.35
C LEU A 391 14.79 15.66 -10.31
N ALA A 392 15.74 15.28 -11.16
CA ALA A 392 16.37 16.19 -12.13
C ALA A 392 15.40 16.77 -13.17
N ASP A 393 14.22 16.15 -13.36
CA ASP A 393 13.22 16.62 -14.32
C ASP A 393 12.35 17.76 -13.77
N GLY A 394 12.39 18.04 -12.45
CA GLY A 394 11.65 19.13 -11.79
C GLY A 394 10.12 18.95 -11.80
N GLY A 395 9.41 19.92 -11.19
CA GLY A 395 7.94 20.03 -11.27
C GLY A 395 7.16 18.84 -10.71
N GLN A 396 7.75 18.09 -9.78
CA GLN A 396 7.16 16.89 -9.22
C GLN A 396 6.27 17.27 -8.02
N TRP A 397 4.99 16.88 -8.08
CA TRP A 397 4.01 17.17 -7.01
C TRP A 397 4.49 16.77 -5.61
N TYR A 398 5.14 15.61 -5.50
CA TYR A 398 5.68 15.07 -4.24
C TYR A 398 6.79 15.91 -3.60
N HIS A 399 7.33 16.92 -4.32
CA HIS A 399 8.41 17.80 -3.87
C HIS A 399 8.03 19.28 -3.98
N SER A 400 6.74 19.60 -4.16
CA SER A 400 6.26 20.94 -4.53
C SER A 400 6.67 22.09 -3.59
N THR A 401 6.89 21.83 -2.30
CA THR A 401 7.35 22.84 -1.32
C THR A 401 8.88 22.91 -1.18
N THR A 402 9.59 21.98 -1.82
CA THR A 402 11.04 21.78 -1.66
C THR A 402 11.80 21.74 -2.98
N GLU A 403 11.12 21.90 -4.12
CA GLU A 403 11.68 21.72 -5.47
C GLU A 403 12.87 22.65 -5.76
N ASP A 404 12.87 23.85 -5.17
CA ASP A 404 13.96 24.82 -5.32
C ASP A 404 15.28 24.31 -4.73
N VAL A 405 15.22 23.43 -3.73
CA VAL A 405 16.39 22.96 -2.99
C VAL A 405 16.65 21.47 -3.16
N ILE A 406 15.68 20.65 -3.57
CA ILE A 406 15.84 19.20 -3.78
C ILE A 406 15.87 18.90 -5.28
N GLN A 407 17.06 18.60 -5.82
CA GLN A 407 17.27 18.53 -7.28
C GLN A 407 18.02 17.27 -7.75
N ARG A 408 18.67 16.55 -6.83
CA ARG A 408 19.43 15.32 -7.12
C ARG A 408 18.77 14.12 -6.47
N GLU A 409 18.96 12.93 -7.03
CA GLU A 409 18.40 11.70 -6.44
C GLU A 409 18.92 11.50 -5.01
N GLY A 410 20.19 11.81 -4.75
CA GLY A 410 20.78 11.75 -3.41
C GLY A 410 20.13 12.68 -2.38
N ASP A 411 19.41 13.73 -2.80
CA ASP A 411 18.74 14.67 -1.89
C ASP A 411 17.53 14.04 -1.16
N LYS A 412 17.07 12.87 -1.63
CA LYS A 412 16.09 12.04 -0.90
C LYS A 412 16.59 11.65 0.49
N LEU A 413 17.90 11.47 0.68
CA LEU A 413 18.49 11.18 1.99
C LEU A 413 18.54 12.41 2.91
N ILE A 414 18.61 13.62 2.34
CA ILE A 414 18.49 14.88 3.11
C ILE A 414 17.03 15.07 3.54
N THR A 415 16.08 14.76 2.66
CA THR A 415 14.64 14.74 2.95
C THR A 415 14.34 13.76 4.09
N LEU A 416 14.86 12.53 4.02
CA LEU A 416 14.73 11.54 5.09
C LEU A 416 15.33 12.02 6.42
N ASP A 417 16.49 12.68 6.38
CA ASP A 417 17.10 13.22 7.59
C ASP A 417 16.22 14.28 8.29
N ALA A 418 15.64 15.19 7.51
CA ALA A 418 14.72 16.18 8.04
C ALA A 418 13.42 15.56 8.58
N LEU A 419 12.83 14.59 7.86
CA LEU A 419 11.64 13.87 8.31
C LEU A 419 11.89 13.11 9.63
N ALA A 420 12.98 12.36 9.70
CA ALA A 420 13.26 11.49 10.83
C ALA A 420 13.72 12.27 12.08
N ASN A 421 14.57 13.28 11.91
CA ASN A 421 15.23 13.96 13.04
C ASN A 421 14.63 15.33 13.38
N ASP A 422 14.11 16.08 12.40
CA ASP A 422 13.62 17.45 12.63
C ASP A 422 12.10 17.49 12.77
N VAL A 423 11.37 16.76 11.92
CA VAL A 423 9.91 16.58 12.02
C VAL A 423 9.60 15.57 13.14
N GLY A 424 10.28 14.44 13.14
CA GLY A 424 10.10 13.36 14.11
C GLY A 424 9.03 12.36 13.71
N VAL A 425 8.93 12.03 12.41
CA VAL A 425 7.98 11.00 11.94
C VAL A 425 8.32 9.62 12.50
N ILE A 426 7.29 8.83 12.76
CA ILE A 426 7.43 7.43 13.22
C ILE A 426 7.40 6.43 12.07
N GLY A 427 6.99 6.85 10.87
CA GLY A 427 6.90 6.02 9.68
C GLY A 427 7.02 6.85 8.40
N VAL A 428 7.65 6.27 7.39
CA VAL A 428 7.80 6.83 6.05
C VAL A 428 7.39 5.77 5.04
N PHE A 429 6.33 6.04 4.28
CA PHE A 429 5.97 5.25 3.11
C PHE A 429 7.02 5.44 2.02
N SER A 430 7.53 4.32 1.49
CA SER A 430 8.44 4.32 0.36
C SER A 430 8.08 3.22 -0.64
N ASP A 431 8.10 3.59 -1.92
CA ASP A 431 8.01 2.68 -3.07
C ASP A 431 9.28 1.81 -3.22
N TRP A 432 10.34 2.11 -2.47
CA TRP A 432 11.54 1.30 -2.35
C TRP A 432 12.07 1.25 -0.91
N PRO A 433 11.53 0.36 -0.07
CA PRO A 433 11.83 0.29 1.37
C PRO A 433 13.32 0.30 1.76
N ALA A 434 14.18 -0.26 0.91
CA ALA A 434 15.61 -0.32 1.17
C ALA A 434 16.27 1.04 1.40
N THR A 435 15.74 2.12 0.82
CA THR A 435 16.25 3.47 1.02
C THR A 435 16.06 3.95 2.46
N VAL A 436 14.84 3.80 2.98
CA VAL A 436 14.49 4.22 4.35
C VAL A 436 15.13 3.29 5.37
N ALA A 437 15.12 1.98 5.11
CA ALA A 437 15.73 1.00 6.00
C ALA A 437 17.25 1.19 6.10
N PHE A 438 17.92 1.48 4.97
CA PHE A 438 19.34 1.85 4.97
C PHE A 438 19.59 3.07 5.87
N TYR A 439 18.81 4.14 5.64
CA TYR A 439 18.95 5.38 6.40
C TYR A 439 18.77 5.10 7.90
N ASP A 440 17.69 4.42 8.31
CA ASP A 440 17.39 4.16 9.73
C ASP A 440 18.42 3.25 10.41
N ASN A 441 18.96 2.24 9.70
CA ASN A 441 20.04 1.38 10.24
C ASN A 441 21.36 2.14 10.41
N CYS A 442 21.60 3.18 9.60
CA CYS A 442 22.84 3.95 9.61
C CYS A 442 22.77 5.23 10.44
N SER A 443 21.61 5.86 10.48
CA SER A 443 21.33 7.01 11.31
C SER A 443 21.28 6.49 12.74
N GLN A 444 22.22 6.90 13.58
CA GLN A 444 22.23 6.59 15.01
C GLN A 444 21.10 7.38 15.69
N ARG A 445 19.84 7.11 15.33
CA ARG A 445 18.69 7.62 16.08
C ARG A 445 18.94 7.18 17.50
N GLY A 446 19.01 8.14 18.43
CA GLY A 446 18.84 7.80 19.83
C GLY A 446 17.52 7.05 19.88
N ALA A 447 17.57 5.74 20.13
CA ALA A 447 16.35 4.96 20.30
C ALA A 447 15.47 5.73 21.30
N PRO A 448 14.16 5.88 21.02
CA PRO A 448 13.28 6.65 21.89
C PRO A 448 13.37 6.23 23.35
#